data_AF-A0A931LHS3-F1
#
_entry.id   AF-A0A931LHS3-F1
#
_cell.length_a   1.000
_cell.length_b   1.000
_cell.length_c   1.000
_cell.angle_alpha   90.00
_cell.angle_beta   90.00
_cell.angle_gamma   90.00
#
_symmetry.space_group_name_H-M   'P 1'
#
loop_
_entity.id
_entity.type
_entity.pdbx_description
1 polymer ?
#
loop_
_entity_poly.entity_id
_entity_poly.type
_entity_poly.pdbx_seq_one_letter_code
_entity_poly.pdbx_strand_id
1 'polypeptide(L)' 'DVLWAVATRMQADQDLSVIPNAMGAILDPSTRAGTTAKVIIDATRPLGGFAKRHTLPPDALGRAAALIGRRA' A
#
# COMPACT_ATOMS: atom_id res chain seq x y z
N ASP A 1 -3.50 1.13 4.49
CA ASP A 1 -3.72 1.54 3.09
C ASP A 1 -2.52 1.18 2.23
N VAL A 2 -2.77 0.78 0.98
CA VAL A 2 -1.74 0.29 0.03
C VAL A 2 -0.83 1.44 -0.43
N LEU A 3 -1.40 2.52 -0.96
CA LEU A 3 -0.62 3.65 -1.48
C LEU A 3 0.20 4.34 -0.39
N TRP A 4 -0.31 4.42 0.84
CA TRP A 4 0.47 4.92 1.97
C TRP A 4 1.67 4.04 2.29
N ALA A 5 1.52 2.71 2.26
CA ALA A 5 2.63 1.79 2.49
C ALA A 5 3.72 1.95 1.43
N VAL A 6 3.32 1.97 0.15
CA VAL A 6 4.20 2.24 -1.00
C VAL A 6 4.92 3.58 -0.80
N ALA A 7 4.20 4.65 -0.46
CA ALA A 7 4.79 5.99 -0.33
C ALA A 7 5.71 6.18 0.89
N THR A 8 5.59 5.35 1.93
CA THR A 8 6.28 5.60 3.22
C THR A 8 7.25 4.51 3.67
N ARG A 9 7.29 3.37 2.98
CA ARG A 9 8.10 2.21 3.41
C ARG A 9 9.00 1.64 2.34
N MET A 10 8.84 2.04 1.08
CA MET A 10 9.67 1.56 -0.03
C MET A 10 10.71 2.61 -0.41
N GLN A 11 11.88 2.17 -0.85
CA GLN A 11 12.88 2.93 -1.58
C GLN A 11 12.98 2.34 -2.99
N ALA A 12 12.81 3.19 -4.02
CA ALA A 12 12.65 2.71 -5.40
C ALA A 12 13.87 1.95 -5.95
N ASP A 13 15.07 2.23 -5.44
CA ASP A 13 16.32 1.58 -5.82
C ASP A 13 16.61 0.27 -5.07
N GLN A 14 15.95 0.05 -3.92
CA GLN A 14 16.19 -1.12 -3.07
C GLN A 14 15.02 -2.11 -3.06
N ASP A 15 13.80 -1.58 -3.09
CA ASP A 15 12.57 -2.33 -2.82
C ASP A 15 11.72 -2.59 -4.08
N LEU A 16 12.22 -2.19 -5.26
CA LEU A 16 11.58 -2.43 -6.55
C LEU A 16 12.39 -3.42 -7.37
N SER A 17 11.76 -4.53 -7.74
CA SER A 17 12.35 -5.50 -8.67
C SER A 17 11.50 -5.58 -9.94
N VAL A 18 12.17 -5.55 -11.10
CA VAL A 18 11.55 -5.75 -12.40
C VAL A 18 12.00 -7.09 -12.96
N ILE A 19 11.04 -7.96 -13.26
CA ILE A 19 11.28 -9.22 -13.97
C ILE A 19 10.86 -9.00 -15.44
N PRO A 20 11.81 -8.81 -16.37
CA PRO A 20 11.50 -8.64 -17.79
C PRO A 20 11.10 -9.97 -18.44
N ASN A 21 10.42 -9.89 -19.58
CA ASN A 21 10.07 -11.04 -20.45
C ASN A 21 9.33 -12.20 -19.74
N ALA A 22 8.55 -11.88 -18.71
CA ALA A 22 7.74 -12.87 -18.01
C ALA A 22 6.44 -13.13 -18.77
N MET A 23 5.82 -14.29 -18.53
CA MET A 23 4.52 -14.64 -19.11
C MET A 23 3.47 -13.57 -18.79
N GLY A 24 2.89 -12.97 -19.83
CA GLY A 24 1.78 -12.03 -19.73
C GLY A 24 0.44 -12.73 -19.54
N ALA A 25 -0.58 -11.98 -19.18
CA ALA A 25 -1.94 -12.51 -19.22
C ALA A 25 -2.37 -12.69 -20.68
N ILE A 26 -3.04 -13.80 -21.00
CA ILE A 26 -3.47 -14.12 -22.37
C ILE A 26 -4.37 -13.01 -22.95
N LEU A 27 -5.16 -12.35 -22.09
CA LEU A 27 -6.08 -11.29 -22.47
C LEU A 27 -5.46 -9.89 -22.42
N ASP A 28 -4.18 -9.75 -22.05
CA ASP A 28 -3.53 -8.43 -21.98
C ASP A 28 -3.05 -8.00 -23.38
N PRO A 29 -3.72 -7.01 -24.01
CA PRO A 29 -3.39 -6.57 -25.36
C PRO A 29 -2.09 -5.77 -25.42
N SER A 30 -1.51 -5.40 -24.28
CA SER A 30 -0.25 -4.65 -24.20
C SER A 30 1.00 -5.54 -24.23
N THR A 31 0.82 -6.86 -24.13
CA THR A 31 1.93 -7.81 -24.18
C THR A 31 2.63 -7.79 -25.54
N ARG A 32 3.92 -8.12 -25.56
CA ARG A 32 4.70 -8.30 -26.78
C ARG A 32 5.01 -9.78 -26.93
N ALA A 33 4.41 -10.41 -27.94
CA ALA A 33 4.50 -11.86 -28.16
C ALA A 33 4.15 -12.69 -26.90
N GLY A 34 3.10 -12.29 -26.17
CA GLY A 34 2.64 -12.99 -24.95
C GLY A 34 3.52 -12.77 -23.71
N THR A 35 4.50 -11.86 -23.78
CA THR A 35 5.38 -11.52 -22.65
C THR A 35 5.23 -10.06 -22.23
N THR A 36 5.51 -9.80 -20.94
CA THR A 36 5.51 -8.46 -20.33
C THR A 36 6.48 -8.41 -19.15
N ALA A 37 6.67 -7.23 -18.55
CA ALA A 37 7.40 -7.09 -17.31
C ALA A 37 6.48 -7.32 -16.10
N LYS A 38 7.00 -7.94 -15.05
CA LYS A 38 6.36 -7.97 -13.72
C LYS A 38 7.14 -7.09 -12.76
N VAL A 39 6.42 -6.33 -11.96
CA VAL A 39 7.02 -5.49 -10.91
C VAL A 39 6.70 -6.11 -9.57
N ILE A 40 7.72 -6.21 -8.72
CA ILE A 40 7.61 -6.56 -7.30
C ILE A 40 7.95 -5.28 -6.53
N ILE A 41 7.09 -4.92 -5.58
CA ILE A 41 7.27 -3.77 -4.69
C ILE A 41 7.25 -4.30 -3.26
N ASP A 42 8.37 -4.19 -2.55
CA ASP A 42 8.40 -4.43 -1.11
C ASP A 42 7.97 -3.16 -0.37
N ALA A 43 6.72 -3.14 0.09
CA ALA A 43 6.17 -2.08 0.94
C ALA A 43 5.90 -2.60 2.37
N THR A 44 6.61 -3.65 2.78
CA THR A 44 6.45 -4.24 4.11
C THR A 44 6.94 -3.30 5.20
N ARG A 45 6.43 -3.51 6.41
CA ARG A 45 6.88 -2.76 7.57
C ARG A 45 8.09 -3.50 8.16
N PRO A 46 9.20 -2.80 8.49
CA PRO A 46 10.30 -3.39 9.24
C PRO A 46 9.83 -4.07 10.52
N LEU A 47 10.49 -5.16 10.90
CA LEU A 47 10.14 -5.93 12.10
C LEU A 47 10.39 -5.12 13.40
N GLY A 48 11.29 -4.14 13.38
CA GLY A 48 11.61 -3.27 14.51
C GLY A 48 11.80 -1.81 14.12
N GLY A 49 11.74 -0.90 15.09
CA GLY A 49 12.01 0.53 14.89
C GLY A 49 10.96 1.32 14.11
N PHE A 50 9.85 0.68 13.71
CA PHE A 50 8.80 1.37 12.96
C PHE A 50 7.76 2.01 13.89
N ALA A 51 7.35 3.24 13.56
CA ALA A 51 6.38 3.98 14.33
C ALA A 51 5.04 3.24 14.43
N LYS A 52 4.43 3.28 15.62
CA LYS A 52 3.06 2.78 15.80
C LYS A 52 2.10 3.69 15.04
N ARG A 53 1.04 3.09 14.48
CA ARG A 53 -0.05 3.87 13.88
C ARG A 53 -0.63 4.79 14.95
N HIS A 54 -0.76 6.08 14.63
CA HIS A 54 -1.44 7.02 15.51
C HIS A 54 -2.91 6.62 15.67
N THR A 55 -3.36 6.62 16.91
CA THR A 55 -4.74 6.35 17.30
C THR A 55 -5.22 7.44 18.24
N LEU A 56 -6.54 7.63 18.31
CA LEU A 56 -7.17 8.54 19.26
C LEU A 56 -7.64 7.78 20.51
N PRO A 57 -7.67 8.41 21.69
CA PRO A 57 -8.27 7.83 22.88
C PRO A 57 -9.74 7.42 22.65
N PRO A 58 -10.20 6.26 23.16
CA PRO A 58 -11.56 5.76 22.92
C PRO A 58 -12.67 6.71 23.42
N ASP A 59 -12.45 7.39 24.54
CA ASP A 59 -13.36 8.38 25.11
C ASP A 59 -13.51 9.62 24.22
N ALA A 60 -12.39 10.09 23.62
CA ALA A 60 -12.42 11.18 22.65
C ALA A 60 -13.21 10.82 21.39
N LEU A 61 -13.05 9.59 20.90
CA LEU A 61 -13.84 9.06 19.77
C LEU A 61 -15.33 9.01 20.11
N GLY A 62 -15.69 8.50 21.28
CA GLY A 62 -17.08 8.44 21.74
C GLY A 62 -17.71 9.83 21.90
N ARG A 63 -16.96 10.79 22.45
CA ARG A 63 -17.38 12.18 22.56
C ARG A 63 -17.64 12.81 21.19
N ALA A 64 -16.74 12.62 20.23
CA ALA A 64 -16.88 13.14 18.88
C ALA A 64 -18.12 12.56 18.17
N ALA A 65 -18.33 11.25 18.26
CA ALA A 65 -19.50 10.58 17.68
C ALA A 65 -20.81 11.13 18.26
N ALA A 66 -20.89 11.30 19.59
CA ALA A 66 -22.07 11.85 20.25
C ALA A 66 -22.36 13.31 19.84
N LEU A 67 -21.33 14.12 19.56
CA LEU A 67 -21.50 15.50 19.10
C LEU A 67 -21.96 15.56 17.63
N ILE A 68 -21.42 14.70 16.77
CA ILE A 68 -21.82 14.63 15.36
C ILE A 68 -23.27 14.15 15.24
N GLY A 69 -23.65 13.09 15.97
CA GLY A 69 -25.01 12.55 15.95
C GLY A 69 -26.08 13.48 16.51
N ARG A 70 -25.72 14.53 17.25
CA ARG A 70 -26.65 15.57 17.73
C ARG A 70 -26.93 16.66 16.69
N ARG A 71 -26.14 16.73 15.62
CA ARG A 71 -26.26 17.73 14.55
C ARG A 71 -26.89 17.17 13.28
N ALA A 72 -27.21 15.88 13.24
CA ALA A 72 -27.91 15.20 12.14
C ALA A 72 -29.40 15.09 12.45
#